data_AF-A0AAW4JUV5-F1
#
_entry.id   AF-A0AAW4JUV5-F1
#
_cell.length_a   1.000
_cell.length_b   1.000
_cell.length_c   1.000
_cell.angle_alpha   90.00
_cell.angle_beta   90.00
_cell.angle_gamma   90.00
#
_symmetry.space_group_name_H-M   'P 1'
#
loop_
_entity.id
_entity.type
_entity.pdbx_description
1 polymer ?
#
loop_
_entity_poly.entity_id
_entity_poly.type
_entity_poly.pdbx_seq_one_letter_code
_entity_poly.pdbx_strand_id
1 'polypeptide(L)'
;MEPVENSHLGPPSEEIKKLIYHSIIRFLSNRETPISRSEIKELLEKTINLIPDLEAHWAEINRFGKNKMILHWKKKVMLIDMEEILESIDLLWNQRFDI
;
A
#
# COMPACT_ATOMS: atom_id res chain seq x y z
N MET A 1 12.55 -2.52 40.67
CA MET A 1 11.35 -2.40 39.82
C MET A 1 11.62 -1.26 38.86
N GLU A 2 11.92 -1.57 37.61
CA GLU A 2 11.99 -0.57 36.54
C GLU A 2 10.70 -0.69 35.72
N PRO A 3 10.03 0.41 35.34
CA PRO A 3 8.85 0.32 34.50
C PRO A 3 9.30 -0.04 33.09
N VAL A 4 8.79 -1.16 32.58
CA VAL A 4 8.96 -1.57 31.19
C VAL A 4 8.19 -0.55 30.34
N GLU A 5 8.91 0.41 29.77
CA GLU A 5 8.36 1.38 28.83
C GLU A 5 7.70 0.63 27.66
N ASN A 6 6.42 0.93 27.49
CA ASN A 6 5.55 0.43 26.43
C ASN A 6 6.22 0.66 25.07
N SER A 7 6.84 -0.40 24.55
CA SER A 7 7.24 -0.45 23.16
C SER A 7 5.96 -0.53 22.31
N HIS A 8 5.47 0.63 21.87
CA HIS A 8 4.56 0.78 20.73
C HIS A 8 5.24 0.17 19.49
N LEU A 9 5.19 -1.16 19.38
CA LEU A 9 5.84 -1.99 18.34
C LEU A 9 4.95 -2.15 17.11
N GLY A 10 4.18 -1.11 16.75
CA GLY A 10 3.39 -1.06 15.52
C GLY A 10 3.79 0.15 14.67
N PRO A 11 3.69 0.08 13.34
CA PRO A 11 3.90 1.26 12.50
C PRO A 11 2.92 2.36 12.95
N PRO A 12 3.29 3.66 12.88
CA PRO A 12 2.44 4.77 13.34
C PRO A 12 1.06 4.72 12.66
N SER A 13 0.08 4.15 13.34
CA SER A 13 -1.02 3.45 12.67
C SER A 13 -2.01 4.37 11.99
N GLU A 14 -2.20 5.59 12.49
CA GLU A 14 -3.21 6.52 11.97
C GLU A 14 -2.63 7.54 10.99
N GLU A 15 -1.44 8.09 11.25
CA GLU A 15 -0.79 9.03 10.33
C GLU A 15 -0.41 8.34 9.01
N ILE A 16 0.07 7.10 9.09
CA ILE A 16 0.37 6.29 7.91
C ILE A 16 -0.90 6.01 7.10
N LYS A 17 -1.97 5.56 7.75
CA LYS A 17 -3.24 5.32 7.06
C LYS A 17 -3.72 6.59 6.37
N LYS A 18 -3.68 7.74 7.05
CA LYS A 18 -4.06 9.03 6.46
C LYS A 18 -3.21 9.38 5.24
N LEU A 19 -1.90 9.18 5.29
CA LEU A 19 -1.00 9.40 4.15
C LEU A 19 -1.35 8.48 2.97
N ILE A 20 -1.60 7.19 3.25
CA ILE A 20 -1.97 6.22 2.23
C ILE A 20 -3.31 6.60 1.58
N TYR A 21 -4.35 6.80 2.40
CA TYR A 21 -5.67 7.21 1.93
C TYR A 21 -5.61 8.51 1.14
N HIS A 22 -4.94 9.54 1.66
CA HIS A 22 -4.83 10.82 0.99
C HIS A 22 -4.11 10.71 -0.35
N SER A 23 -3.04 9.91 -0.44
CA SER A 23 -2.30 9.73 -1.70
C SER A 23 -3.11 8.98 -2.75
N ILE A 24 -3.83 7.92 -2.32
CA ILE A 24 -4.74 7.18 -3.20
C ILE A 24 -5.85 8.08 -3.70
N ILE A 25 -6.54 8.80 -2.80
CA ILE A 25 -7.63 9.71 -3.18
C ILE A 25 -7.11 10.81 -4.09
N ARG A 26 -5.97 11.45 -3.77
CA ARG A 26 -5.39 12.49 -4.61
C ARG A 26 -5.06 11.98 -6.01
N PHE A 27 -4.52 10.76 -6.13
CA PHE A 27 -4.23 10.17 -7.43
C PHE A 27 -5.51 9.92 -8.24
N LEU A 28 -6.51 9.31 -7.60
CA LEU A 28 -7.79 9.01 -8.22
C LEU A 28 -8.56 10.28 -8.60
N SER A 29 -8.61 11.28 -7.72
CA SER A 29 -9.27 12.57 -7.96
C SER A 29 -8.70 13.36 -9.13
N ASN A 30 -7.43 13.12 -9.48
CA ASN A 30 -6.79 13.76 -10.64
C ASN A 30 -7.00 12.96 -11.95
N ARG A 31 -7.76 11.86 -11.92
CA ARG A 31 -8.07 11.05 -13.10
C ARG A 31 -9.52 11.17 -13.53
N GLU A 32 -9.70 11.27 -14.85
CA GLU A 32 -11.01 11.27 -15.52
C GLU A 32 -11.22 9.99 -16.35
N THR A 33 -10.34 9.00 -16.21
CA THR A 33 -10.35 7.76 -17.01
C THR A 33 -10.25 6.53 -16.12
N PRO A 34 -10.59 5.34 -16.67
CA PRO A 34 -10.27 4.06 -16.02
C PRO A 34 -8.80 3.98 -15.61
N ILE A 35 -8.55 3.17 -14.59
CA ILE A 35 -7.22 2.89 -14.07
C ILE A 35 -6.86 1.44 -14.38
N SER A 36 -5.64 1.22 -14.83
CA SER A 36 -5.12 -0.14 -14.99
C SER A 36 -4.53 -0.66 -13.69
N ARG A 37 -4.51 -1.99 -13.56
CA ARG A 37 -3.91 -2.67 -12.40
C ARG A 37 -2.43 -2.31 -12.18
N SER A 38 -1.68 -2.09 -13.26
CA SER A 38 -0.27 -1.65 -13.16
C SER A 38 -0.13 -0.25 -12.56
N GLU A 39 -1.05 0.65 -12.89
CA GLU A 39 -1.05 2.02 -12.35
C GLU A 39 -1.43 2.04 -10.86
N ILE A 40 -2.40 1.20 -10.46
CA ILE A 40 -2.71 0.98 -9.03
C ILE A 40 -1.47 0.48 -8.29
N LYS A 41 -0.74 -0.47 -8.88
CA LYS A 41 0.48 -1.03 -8.28
C LYS A 41 1.57 0.03 -8.07
N GLU A 42 1.85 0.82 -9.08
CA GLU A 42 2.81 1.93 -8.96
C GLU A 42 2.37 2.95 -7.91
N LEU A 43 1.08 3.28 -7.87
CA LEU A 43 0.52 4.21 -6.89
C LEU A 43 0.73 3.71 -5.46
N LEU A 44 0.38 2.45 -5.20
CA LEU A 44 0.53 1.85 -3.87
C LEU A 44 1.99 1.83 -3.44
N GLU A 45 2.89 1.39 -4.32
CA GLU A 45 4.32 1.37 -4.03
C GLU A 45 4.88 2.77 -3.73
N LYS A 46 4.60 3.76 -4.59
CA LYS A 46 5.03 5.15 -4.36
C LYS A 46 4.47 5.69 -3.05
N THR A 47 3.19 5.44 -2.78
CA THR A 47 2.50 5.92 -1.59
C THR A 47 3.06 5.31 -0.31
N ILE A 48 3.30 4.01 -0.30
CA ILE A 48 3.82 3.31 0.88
C ILE A 48 5.26 3.72 1.15
N ASN A 49 6.07 3.95 0.10
CA ASN A 49 7.44 4.45 0.24
C ASN A 49 7.54 5.92 0.71
N LEU A 50 6.43 6.67 0.80
CA LEU A 50 6.43 7.99 1.46
C LEU A 50 6.46 7.89 2.99
N ILE A 51 6.20 6.70 3.53
CA ILE A 51 6.16 6.47 4.98
C ILE A 51 7.59 6.35 5.51
N PRO A 52 7.99 7.17 6.50
CA PRO A 52 9.30 7.07 7.11
C PRO A 52 9.57 5.66 7.66
N ASP A 53 10.80 5.19 7.51
CA ASP A 53 11.28 3.87 7.95
C ASP A 53 10.57 2.66 7.30
N LEU A 54 9.75 2.89 6.27
CA LEU A 54 9.06 1.86 5.51
C LEU A 54 9.54 1.88 4.06
N GLU A 55 9.94 0.71 3.57
CA GLU A 55 10.33 0.51 2.18
C GLU A 55 9.46 -0.61 1.60
N ALA A 56 8.85 -0.36 0.46
CA ALA A 56 7.89 -1.24 -0.19
C ALA A 56 8.30 -1.51 -1.64
N HIS A 57 8.33 -2.79 -2.02
CA HIS A 57 8.64 -3.21 -3.39
C HIS A 57 7.76 -4.37 -3.82
N TRP A 58 7.38 -4.42 -5.09
CA TRP A 58 6.70 -5.60 -5.64
C TRP A 58 7.64 -6.80 -5.69
N ALA A 59 7.17 -7.93 -5.17
CA ALA A 59 7.93 -9.16 -5.16
C ALA A 59 8.03 -9.77 -6.58
N GLU A 60 9.14 -10.45 -6.85
CA GLU A 60 9.30 -11.22 -8.09
C GLU A 60 8.23 -12.32 -8.19
N ILE A 61 7.40 -12.26 -9.25
CA ILE A 61 6.28 -13.18 -9.46
C ILE A 61 6.75 -14.65 -9.45
N ASN A 62 7.91 -14.93 -10.05
CA ASN A 62 8.45 -16.27 -10.16
C ASN A 62 8.89 -16.88 -8.81
N ARG A 63 9.12 -16.04 -7.79
CA ARG A 63 9.60 -16.48 -6.47
C ARG A 63 8.52 -16.44 -5.40
N PHE A 64 7.67 -15.42 -5.43
CA PHE A 64 6.72 -15.15 -4.35
C PHE A 64 5.26 -15.25 -4.79
N GLY A 65 5.00 -15.41 -6.10
CA GLY A 65 3.66 -15.40 -6.67
C GLY A 65 3.22 -13.99 -7.11
N LYS A 66 2.06 -13.92 -7.77
CA LYS A 66 1.51 -12.66 -8.25
C LYS A 66 1.09 -11.75 -7.08
N ASN A 67 1.22 -10.45 -7.31
CA ASN A 67 0.63 -9.38 -6.49
C ASN A 67 1.06 -9.41 -5.01
N LYS A 68 2.25 -9.96 -4.73
CA LYS A 68 2.88 -9.85 -3.42
C LYS A 68 3.74 -8.59 -3.34
N MET A 69 3.70 -7.94 -2.19
CA MET A 69 4.55 -6.80 -1.87
C MET A 69 5.45 -7.15 -0.69
N ILE A 70 6.74 -6.85 -0.83
CA ILE A 70 7.72 -6.96 0.24
C ILE A 70 7.74 -5.61 0.95
N LEU A 71 7.60 -5.64 2.28
CA LEU A 71 7.70 -4.47 3.15
C LEU A 71 8.86 -4.65 4.10
N HIS A 72 9.79 -3.71 4.07
CA HIS A 72 10.84 -3.57 5.06
C HIS A 72 10.43 -2.50 6.05
N TRP A 73 10.30 -2.88 7.31
CA TRP A 73 10.06 -1.94 8.41
C TRP A 73 11.05 -2.20 9.53
N LYS A 74 11.94 -1.23 9.77
CA LYS A 74 13.05 -1.36 10.73
C LYS A 74 13.91 -2.62 10.44
N LYS A 75 13.86 -3.62 11.31
CA LYS A 75 14.58 -4.91 11.18
C LYS A 75 13.69 -6.07 10.75
N LYS A 76 12.45 -5.80 10.33
CA LYS A 76 11.47 -6.81 9.95
C LYS A 76 11.19 -6.73 8.46
N VAL A 77 11.11 -7.89 7.83
CA VAL A 77 10.64 -8.06 6.46
C VAL A 77 9.30 -8.78 6.50
N MET A 78 8.32 -8.23 5.79
CA MET A 78 6.98 -8.78 5.69
C MET A 78 6.64 -9.00 4.21
N LEU A 79 5.98 -10.12 3.91
CA LEU A 79 5.43 -10.38 2.59
C LEU A 79 3.90 -10.26 2.70
N ILE A 80 3.32 -9.27 2.01
CA ILE A 80 1.88 -9.01 2.03
C ILE A 80 1.27 -9.43 0.71
N ASP A 81 0.12 -10.10 0.78
CA ASP A 81 -0.74 -10.31 -0.37
C ASP A 81 -1.59 -9.07 -0.61
N MET A 82 -1.44 -8.46 -1.79
CA MET A 82 -2.15 -7.24 -2.17
C MET A 82 -3.31 -7.53 -3.14
N GLU A 83 -3.60 -8.78 -3.47
CA GLU A 83 -4.63 -9.15 -4.47
C GLU A 83 -5.97 -8.45 -4.19
N GLU A 84 -6.50 -8.61 -2.98
CA GLU A 84 -7.80 -8.08 -2.55
C GLU A 84 -7.83 -6.54 -2.60
N ILE A 85 -6.73 -5.88 -2.23
CA ILE A 85 -6.62 -4.42 -2.27
C ILE A 85 -6.61 -3.94 -3.73
N LEU A 86 -5.86 -4.61 -4.60
CA LEU A 86 -5.80 -4.27 -6.01
C LEU A 86 -7.16 -4.46 -6.68
N GLU A 87 -7.84 -5.58 -6.44
CA GLU A 87 -9.18 -5.84 -6.98
C GLU A 87 -10.20 -4.82 -6.46
N SER A 88 -10.14 -4.48 -5.17
CA SER A 88 -11.06 -3.50 -4.59
C SER A 88 -10.91 -2.12 -5.23
N ILE A 89 -9.67 -1.65 -5.44
CA ILE A 89 -9.43 -0.34 -6.08
C ILE A 89 -9.86 -0.38 -7.54
N ASP A 90 -9.50 -1.44 -8.26
CA ASP A 90 -9.83 -1.61 -9.68
C ASP A 90 -11.35 -1.63 -9.88
N LEU A 91 -12.07 -2.42 -9.10
CA LEU A 91 -13.53 -2.52 -9.14
C LEU A 91 -14.20 -1.18 -8.77
N LEU A 92 -13.85 -0.61 -7.61
CA LEU A 92 -14.52 0.60 -7.10
C LEU A 92 -14.27 1.83 -8.00
N TRP A 93 -13.10 1.91 -8.63
CA TRP A 93 -12.79 3.01 -9.53
C TRP A 93 -13.38 2.81 -10.92
N ASN A 94 -13.17 1.64 -11.53
CA ASN A 94 -13.57 1.41 -12.92
C ASN A 94 -15.09 1.29 -13.09
N GLN A 95 -15.82 0.89 -12.04
CA GLN A 95 -17.30 0.95 -12.02
C GLN A 95 -17.87 2.34 -12.34
N ARG A 96 -17.11 3.42 -12.13
CA ARG A 96 -17.56 4.78 -12.49
C ARG A 96 -17.63 5.02 -14.00
N PHE A 97 -16.99 4.16 -14.80
CA PHE A 97 -16.81 4.34 -16.24
C PHE A 97 -17.54 3.28 -17.07
N ASP A 98 -18.14 2.26 -16.45
CA ASP A 98 -18.93 1.21 -17.11
C ASP A 98 -20.37 1.70 -17.48
N ILE A 99 -20.48 2.93 -17.99
CA ILE A 99 -21.75 3.53 -18.47
C ILE A 99 -22.01 3.13 -19.93
#